data_AF-A0A0W1L4L8-F1
#
_entry.id   AF-A0A0W1L4L8-F1
#
_cell.length_a   1.000
_cell.length_b   1.000
_cell.length_c   1.000
_cell.angle_alpha   90.00
_cell.angle_beta   90.00
_cell.angle_gamma   90.00
#
_symmetry.space_group_name_H-M   'P 1'
#
loop_
_entity.id
_entity.type
_entity.pdbx_description
1 polymer ?
#
loop_
_entity_poly.entity_id
_entity_poly.type
_entity_poly.pdbx_seq_one_letter_code
_entity_poly.pdbx_strand_id
1 'polypeptide(L)'
;MLVKLQNIIAKGVWQSLALVIVFFIAGPEIMLGLEMMVMVEFLGASTFVLVYTSGIKLFIFKLINKFKRFERYSMLFLPPLSVLKKMPSIVIHAIPERTLVLLFLGSLVTVMLLNYKLFI
;
A
#
# COMPACT_ATOMS: atom_id res chain seq x y z
N MET A 1 33.43 -33.27 -20.16
CA MET A 1 32.80 -34.02 -19.05
C MET A 1 32.79 -33.22 -17.75
N LEU A 2 33.92 -32.65 -17.32
CA LEU A 2 34.06 -31.81 -16.12
C LEU A 2 33.11 -30.60 -16.04
N VAL A 3 32.93 -29.86 -17.14
CA VAL A 3 32.03 -28.67 -17.18
C VAL A 3 30.57 -29.04 -16.95
N LYS A 4 30.11 -30.20 -17.45
CA LYS A 4 28.75 -30.70 -17.18
C LYS A 4 28.59 -31.05 -15.69
N LEU A 5 29.62 -31.61 -15.07
CA LEU A 5 29.62 -31.94 -13.64
C LEU A 5 29.53 -30.69 -12.77
N GLN A 6 30.31 -29.65 -13.09
CA GLN A 6 30.28 -28.35 -12.39
C GLN A 6 28.91 -27.68 -12.47
N ASN A 7 28.26 -27.73 -13.63
CA ASN A 7 26.91 -27.18 -13.80
C ASN A 7 25.84 -27.94 -12.99
N ILE A 8 25.97 -29.26 -12.85
CA ILE A 8 25.05 -30.05 -12.01
C ILE A 8 25.23 -29.69 -10.54
N ILE A 9 26.47 -29.56 -10.07
CA ILE A 9 26.79 -29.18 -8.69
C ILE A 9 26.30 -27.75 -8.41
N ALA A 10 26.58 -26.79 -9.29
CA ALA A 10 26.11 -25.42 -9.16
C ALA A 10 24.58 -25.36 -9.09
N LYS A 11 23.89 -26.08 -9.98
CA LYS A 11 22.42 -26.15 -9.98
C LYS A 11 21.87 -26.74 -8.69
N GLY A 12 22.51 -27.77 -8.13
CA GLY A 12 22.15 -28.35 -6.84
C GLY A 12 22.31 -27.37 -5.68
N VAL A 13 23.39 -26.57 -5.67
CA VAL A 13 23.61 -25.53 -4.65
C VAL A 13 22.57 -24.41 -4.75
N TRP A 14 22.22 -23.97 -5.96
CA TRP A 14 21.15 -22.98 -6.14
C TRP A 14 19.78 -23.50 -5.70
N GLN A 15 19.48 -24.78 -5.97
CA GLN A 15 18.23 -25.41 -5.55
C GLN A 15 18.16 -25.62 -4.03
N SER A 16 19.26 -26.02 -3.38
CA SER A 16 19.29 -26.16 -1.92
C SER A 16 19.16 -24.80 -1.23
N LEU A 17 19.82 -23.76 -1.74
CA LEU A 17 19.71 -22.41 -1.21
C LEU A 17 18.26 -21.88 -1.34
N ALA A 18 17.61 -22.08 -2.48
CA ALA A 18 16.22 -21.71 -2.68
C ALA A 18 15.28 -22.43 -1.69
N LEU A 19 15.53 -23.71 -1.43
CA LEU A 19 14.76 -24.50 -0.47
C LEU A 19 14.90 -23.96 0.96
N VAL A 20 16.12 -23.59 1.37
CA VAL A 20 16.36 -22.97 2.68
C VAL A 20 15.62 -21.64 2.81
N ILE A 21 15.66 -20.80 1.79
CA ILE A 21 14.95 -19.50 1.78
C ILE A 21 13.43 -19.72 1.93
N VAL A 22 12.85 -20.66 1.19
CA VAL A 22 11.42 -21.00 1.30
C VAL A 22 11.09 -21.48 2.70
N PHE A 23 11.94 -22.30 3.33
CA PHE A 23 11.72 -22.80 4.68
C PHE A 23 11.72 -21.68 5.72
N PHE A 24 12.66 -20.73 5.60
CA PHE A 24 12.74 -19.57 6.50
C PHE A 24 11.60 -18.57 6.31
N ILE A 25 11.00 -18.49 5.11
CA ILE A 25 9.83 -17.64 4.86
C ILE A 25 8.54 -18.32 5.34
N ALA A 26 8.41 -19.63 5.10
CA ALA A 26 7.21 -20.38 5.45
C ALA A 26 7.04 -20.55 6.97
N GLY A 27 8.12 -20.65 7.74
CA GLY A 27 8.06 -20.80 9.21
C GLY A 27 7.29 -19.67 9.90
N PRO A 28 7.68 -18.39 9.71
CA PRO A 28 6.96 -17.24 10.23
C PRO A 28 5.51 -17.15 9.75
N GLU A 29 5.22 -17.48 8.49
CA GLU A 29 3.85 -17.46 7.96
C GLU A 29 2.95 -18.51 8.65
N ILE A 30 3.48 -19.71 8.89
CA ILE A 30 2.76 -20.78 9.61
C ILE A 30 2.51 -20.37 11.06
N MET A 31 3.50 -19.78 11.73
CA MET A 31 3.38 -19.30 13.11
C MET A 31 2.31 -18.21 13.23
N LEU A 32 2.33 -17.23 12.32
CA LEU A 32 1.30 -16.18 12.25
C LEU A 32 -0.08 -16.77 11.95
N GLY A 33 -0.17 -17.76 11.06
CA GLY A 33 -1.41 -18.47 10.77
C GLY A 33 -2.00 -19.17 11.99
N LEU A 34 -1.16 -19.82 12.81
CA LEU A 34 -1.54 -20.47 14.06
C LEU A 34 -2.01 -19.45 15.12
N GLU A 35 -1.27 -18.36 15.32
CA GLU A 35 -1.68 -17.30 16.24
C GLU A 35 -3.05 -16.73 15.87
N MET A 36 -3.26 -16.49 14.58
CA MET A 36 -4.52 -15.99 14.04
C MET A 36 -5.67 -17.00 14.22
N MET A 37 -5.42 -18.29 14.00
CA MET A 37 -6.40 -19.34 14.23
C MET A 37 -6.81 -19.43 15.71
N VAL A 38 -5.85 -19.40 16.63
CA VAL A 38 -6.11 -19.38 18.08
C VAL A 38 -6.92 -18.15 18.47
N MET A 39 -6.61 -16.99 17.87
CA MET A 39 -7.34 -15.75 18.13
C MET A 39 -8.79 -15.81 17.61
N VAL A 40 -9.03 -16.44 16.45
CA VAL A 40 -10.38 -16.70 15.91
C VAL A 40 -11.16 -17.66 16.80
N GLU A 41 -10.53 -18.73 17.29
CA GLU A 41 -11.17 -19.69 18.19
C GLU A 41 -11.50 -19.08 19.55
N PHE A 42 -10.61 -18.25 20.10
CA PHE A 42 -10.81 -17.60 21.41
C PHE A 42 -11.86 -16.50 21.38
N LEU A 43 -11.84 -15.62 20.37
CA LEU A 43 -12.77 -14.50 20.26
C LEU A 43 -14.10 -14.90 19.60
N GLY A 44 -14.08 -15.93 18.76
CA GLY A 44 -15.15 -16.29 17.85
C GLY A 44 -15.02 -15.59 16.48
N ALA A 45 -15.50 -16.25 15.42
CA ALA A 45 -15.36 -15.75 14.05
C ALA A 45 -16.03 -14.36 13.84
N SER A 46 -17.15 -14.08 14.49
CA SER A 46 -17.91 -12.84 14.32
C SER A 46 -17.18 -11.62 14.92
N THR A 47 -16.60 -11.76 16.11
CA THR A 47 -15.85 -10.69 16.78
C THR A 47 -14.50 -10.45 16.10
N PHE A 48 -13.86 -11.51 15.60
CA PHE A 48 -12.61 -11.41 14.84
C PHE A 48 -12.79 -10.55 13.58
N VAL A 49 -13.87 -10.77 12.82
CA VAL A 49 -14.19 -9.95 11.64
C VAL A 49 -14.46 -8.49 12.03
N LEU A 50 -15.13 -8.23 13.16
CA LEU A 50 -15.37 -6.88 13.65
C LEU A 50 -14.08 -6.16 14.06
N VAL A 51 -13.15 -6.86 14.72
CA VAL A 51 -11.84 -6.32 15.08
C VAL A 51 -11.05 -5.94 13.82
N TYR A 52 -10.98 -6.82 12.83
CA TYR A 52 -10.29 -6.53 11.57
C TYR A 52 -10.90 -5.36 10.79
N THR A 53 -12.22 -5.36 10.61
CA THR A 53 -12.92 -4.28 9.91
C THR A 53 -12.80 -2.94 10.65
N SER A 54 -12.81 -2.96 11.99
CA SER A 54 -12.59 -1.75 12.80
C SER A 54 -11.15 -1.24 12.69
N GLY A 55 -10.15 -2.13 12.64
CA GLY A 55 -8.75 -1.79 12.42
C GLY A 55 -8.52 -1.12 11.07
N ILE A 56 -9.09 -1.70 10.00
CA ILE A 56 -9.04 -1.12 8.65
C ILE A 56 -9.72 0.26 8.63
N LYS A 57 -10.89 0.38 9.26
CA LYS A 57 -11.62 1.64 9.38
C LYS A 57 -10.76 2.70 10.08
N LEU A 58 -10.15 2.37 11.23
CA LEU A 58 -9.25 3.26 11.97
C LEU A 58 -8.03 3.68 11.15
N PHE A 59 -7.43 2.76 10.40
CA PHE A 59 -6.31 3.06 9.51
C PHE A 59 -6.70 4.08 8.43
N ILE A 60 -7.84 3.87 7.78
CA ILE A 60 -8.39 4.80 6.78
C ILE A 60 -8.67 6.16 7.42
N PHE A 61 -9.31 6.20 8.60
CA PHE A 61 -9.56 7.45 9.32
C PHE A 61 -8.28 8.20 9.68
N LYS A 62 -7.23 7.50 10.12
CA LYS A 62 -5.93 8.09 10.42
C LYS A 62 -5.28 8.68 9.18
N LEU A 63 -5.37 7.98 8.04
CA LEU A 63 -4.87 8.46 6.75
C LEU A 63 -5.62 9.71 6.29
N ILE A 64 -6.95 9.69 6.34
CA ILE A 64 -7.80 10.84 5.99
C ILE A 64 -7.51 12.03 6.92
N ASN A 65 -7.37 11.81 8.23
CA ASN A 65 -7.06 12.88 9.17
C ASN A 65 -5.67 13.47 8.93
N LYS A 66 -4.68 12.64 8.56
CA LYS A 66 -3.35 13.11 8.19
C LYS A 66 -3.39 13.93 6.90
N PHE A 67 -4.19 13.49 5.92
CA PHE A 67 -4.43 14.23 4.68
C PHE A 67 -5.13 15.58 4.94
N LYS A 68 -6.19 15.60 5.76
CA LYS A 68 -6.84 16.85 6.21
C LYS A 68 -5.89 17.78 6.94
N ARG A 69 -4.96 17.24 7.74
CA ARG A 69 -3.91 18.05 8.40
C ARG A 69 -2.93 18.63 7.38
N PHE A 70 -2.58 17.88 6.35
CA PHE A 70 -1.76 18.36 5.25
C PHE A 70 -2.46 19.49 4.49
N GLU A 71 -3.75 19.36 4.23
CA GLU A 71 -4.58 20.37 3.55
C GLU A 71 -5.18 21.42 4.50
N ARG A 72 -4.71 21.53 5.77
CA ARG A 72 -5.32 22.38 6.80
C ARG A 72 -5.37 23.87 6.45
N TYR A 73 -4.44 24.32 5.62
CA TYR A 73 -4.35 25.71 5.14
C TYR A 73 -4.93 25.91 3.74
N SER A 74 -5.43 24.83 3.11
CA SER A 74 -6.20 24.88 1.87
C SER A 74 -7.69 24.96 2.24
N MET A 75 -8.51 25.62 1.41
CA MET A 75 -9.97 25.59 1.54
C MET A 75 -10.51 24.22 1.12
N LEU A 76 -10.24 23.17 1.90
CA LEU A 76 -10.79 21.84 1.63
C LEU A 76 -12.21 21.75 2.21
N PHE A 77 -13.19 22.27 1.46
CA PHE A 77 -14.59 22.14 1.81
C PHE A 77 -15.15 20.85 1.22
N LEU A 78 -15.54 19.88 2.06
CA LEU A 78 -16.23 18.67 1.63
C LEU A 78 -17.76 18.89 1.77
N PRO A 79 -18.48 19.28 0.70
CA PRO A 79 -19.91 19.50 0.76
C PRO A 79 -20.68 18.17 0.97
N PRO A 80 -21.77 18.17 1.74
CA PRO A 80 -22.65 17.00 1.81
C PRO A 80 -23.33 16.74 0.45
N LEU A 81 -23.62 15.46 0.15
CA LEU A 81 -24.23 15.02 -1.11
C LEU A 81 -25.53 15.77 -1.49
N SER A 82 -26.30 16.19 -0.49
CA SER A 82 -27.53 16.97 -0.67
C SER A 82 -27.27 18.38 -1.25
N VAL A 83 -26.14 18.99 -0.91
CA VAL A 83 -25.69 20.29 -1.43
C VAL A 83 -25.06 20.12 -2.80
N LEU A 84 -24.30 19.03 -3.01
CA LEU A 84 -23.70 18.70 -4.31
C LEU A 84 -24.76 18.55 -5.42
N LYS A 85 -25.91 17.96 -5.09
CA LYS A 85 -27.03 17.77 -6.02
C LYS A 85 -27.73 19.09 -6.40
N LYS A 86 -27.69 20.10 -5.51
CA LYS A 86 -28.28 21.42 -5.74
C LYS A 86 -27.32 22.37 -6.44
N MET A 87 -26.02 22.25 -6.16
CA MET A 87 -24.96 23.11 -6.68
C MET A 87 -23.72 22.26 -7.03
N PRO A 88 -23.63 21.74 -8.26
CA PRO A 88 -22.52 20.89 -8.68
C PRO A 88 -21.21 21.66 -8.86
N SER A 89 -21.25 22.97 -9.12
CA SER A 89 -20.06 23.82 -9.29
C SER A 89 -19.21 23.96 -8.01
N ILE A 90 -19.79 23.68 -6.84
CA ILE A 90 -19.10 23.72 -5.55
C ILE A 90 -17.97 22.67 -5.44
N VAL A 91 -17.98 21.65 -6.32
CA VAL A 91 -16.91 20.65 -6.46
C VAL A 91 -15.56 21.32 -6.76
N ILE A 92 -15.56 22.43 -7.50
CA ILE A 92 -14.33 23.15 -7.88
C ILE A 92 -13.65 23.77 -6.65
N HIS A 93 -14.43 24.13 -5.63
CA HIS A 93 -13.90 24.63 -4.35
C HIS A 93 -13.61 23.53 -3.33
N ALA A 94 -13.90 22.27 -3.65
CA ALA A 94 -13.52 21.12 -2.82
C ALA A 94 -12.10 20.60 -3.15
N ILE A 95 -11.41 21.26 -4.09
CA ILE A 95 -10.14 20.80 -4.63
C ILE A 95 -8.99 21.10 -3.65
N PRO A 96 -8.18 20.09 -3.26
CA PRO A 96 -7.00 20.29 -2.42
C PRO A 96 -5.89 21.01 -3.20
N GLU A 97 -5.66 22.28 -2.88
CA GLU A 97 -4.73 23.15 -3.62
C GLU A 97 -3.27 22.66 -3.51
N ARG A 98 -2.85 22.25 -2.30
CA ARG A 98 -1.46 21.80 -2.07
C ARG A 98 -1.17 20.49 -2.78
N THR A 99 -2.13 19.56 -2.78
CA THR A 99 -2.01 18.30 -3.51
C THR A 99 -1.90 18.55 -5.02
N LEU A 100 -2.67 19.49 -5.57
CA LEU A 100 -2.54 19.86 -6.98
C LEU A 100 -1.20 20.49 -7.34
N VAL A 101 -0.70 21.41 -6.50
CA VAL A 101 0.62 22.03 -6.73
C VAL A 101 1.73 20.98 -6.68
N LEU A 102 1.68 20.05 -5.72
CA LEU A 102 2.63 18.93 -5.66
C LEU A 102 2.53 18.02 -6.89
N LEU A 103 1.33 17.72 -7.35
CA LEU A 103 1.12 16.91 -8.55
C LEU A 103 1.70 17.60 -9.79
N PHE A 104 1.47 18.90 -9.93
CA PHE A 104 2.01 19.70 -11.02
C PHE A 104 3.54 19.71 -10.99
N LEU A 105 4.16 20.05 -9.86
CA LEU A 105 5.62 20.03 -9.71
C LEU A 105 6.21 18.64 -9.94
N GLY A 106 5.56 17.59 -9.42
CA GLY A 106 5.96 16.20 -9.67
C GLY A 106 5.92 15.84 -11.15
N SER A 107 4.87 16.27 -11.88
CA SER A 107 4.75 16.03 -13.31
C SER A 107 5.85 16.73 -14.13
N LEU A 108 6.27 17.93 -13.73
CA LEU A 108 7.38 18.62 -14.39
C LEU A 108 8.70 17.86 -14.19
N VAL A 109 8.97 17.38 -12.98
CA VAL A 109 10.18 16.61 -12.66
C VAL A 109 10.22 15.28 -13.44
N THR A 110 9.09 14.57 -13.54
CA THR A 110 9.04 13.31 -14.31
C THR A 110 9.24 13.54 -15.80
N VAL A 111 8.67 14.60 -16.37
CA VAL A 111 8.89 14.99 -17.77
C VAL A 111 10.35 15.35 -18.02
N MET A 112 11.00 16.08 -17.11
CA MET A 112 12.44 16.39 -17.23
C MET A 112 13.30 15.13 -17.16
N LEU A 113 13.01 14.21 -16.24
CA LEU A 113 13.71 12.91 -16.13
C LEU A 113 13.54 12.04 -17.38
N LEU A 114 12.35 12.00 -17.96
CA LEU A 114 12.07 11.28 -19.21
C LEU A 114 12.87 11.86 -20.38
N ASN A 115 12.90 13.18 -20.54
CA ASN A 115 13.67 13.83 -21.59
C ASN A 115 15.18 13.63 -21.40
N TYR A 116 15.70 13.70 -20.18
CA TYR A 116 17.11 13.47 -19.89
C TYR A 116 17.54 12.04 -20.24
N LYS A 117 16.71 11.04 -19.94
CA LYS A 117 16.97 9.63 -20.26
C LYS A 117 16.82 9.30 -21.74
N LEU A 118 16.13 10.15 -22.53
CA LEU A 118 15.96 9.99 -23.97
C LEU A 118 17.16 10.56 -24.77
N PHE A 119 17.98 11.40 -24.14
CA PHE A 119 19.15 12.05 -24.74
C PHE A 119 20.49 11.34 -24.45
N ILE A 120 20.48 10.28 -23.63
CA ILE A 120 21.59 9.36 -23.35
C ILE A 120 21.32 8.04 -24.08
#